data_AF-A0A358EJ67-F1
#
_entry.id   AF-A0A358EJ67-F1
#
_cell.length_a   1.000
_cell.length_b   1.000
_cell.length_c   1.000
_cell.angle_alpha   90.00
_cell.angle_beta   90.00
_cell.angle_gamma   90.00
#
_symmetry.space_group_name_H-M   'P 1'
#
loop_
_entity.id
_entity.type
_entity.pdbx_description
1 polymer ?
#
loop_
_entity_poly.entity_id
_entity_poly.type
_entity_poly.pdbx_seq_one_letter_code
_entity_poly.pdbx_strand_id
1 'polypeptide(L)'
;MASNLNLKEWSKNSLSKDDWNFLPFKQLPKSALTKVFLWELDRELGSGKGPFNHDAENKKWMTEVARGHYSDLPVAPVTSKKGQSVKTDRVGSNLSFGGNCTLHLFQINWHCSQQELIEAFTEWLEENHDTPYTPFPANTRGRPRHQFTLLEKVSIHRFHKIGYSGGPKFFRENAKDKYKAGLRRINWTLAQREMNHHLKQRSKELDRMSKTAGKSWKKLLYG
;
A
#
# COMPACT_ATOMS: atom_id res chain seq x y z
N MET A 1 24.55 -5.46 -10.38
CA MET A 1 24.66 -3.99 -10.22
C MET A 1 23.34 -3.48 -9.67
N ALA A 2 23.33 -2.73 -8.57
CA ALA A 2 22.10 -2.13 -8.05
C ALA A 2 21.66 -1.04 -9.02
N SER A 3 20.49 -1.18 -9.65
CA SER A 3 19.87 -0.07 -10.37
C SER A 3 19.63 1.04 -9.35
N ASN A 4 20.34 2.15 -9.48
CA ASN A 4 20.07 3.34 -8.67
C ASN A 4 18.66 3.82 -9.05
N LEU A 5 17.69 3.55 -8.18
CA LEU A 5 16.34 4.09 -8.33
C LEU A 5 16.45 5.62 -8.33
N ASN A 6 15.91 6.24 -9.37
CA ASN A 6 15.83 7.70 -9.45
C ASN A 6 14.66 8.15 -8.56
N LEU A 7 14.95 8.27 -7.26
CA LEU A 7 13.98 8.65 -6.24
C LEU A 7 13.83 10.17 -6.19
N LYS A 8 12.64 10.63 -5.82
CA LYS A 8 12.37 12.03 -5.51
C LYS A 8 13.37 12.55 -4.47
N GLU A 9 13.97 13.69 -4.77
CA GLU A 9 14.85 14.39 -3.84
C GLU A 9 14.04 15.21 -2.84
N TRP A 10 14.28 14.94 -1.56
CA TRP A 10 13.69 15.69 -0.46
C TRP A 10 14.73 16.62 0.15
N SER A 11 14.35 17.85 0.44
CA SER A 11 15.15 18.82 1.19
C SER A 11 14.35 19.34 2.38
N LYS A 12 15.03 19.96 3.34
CA LYS A 12 14.34 20.58 4.50
C LYS A 12 13.29 21.60 4.09
N ASN A 13 13.49 22.25 2.93
CA ASN A 13 12.59 23.27 2.41
C ASN A 13 11.44 22.68 1.58
N SER A 14 11.64 21.51 0.94
CA SER A 14 10.62 20.87 0.11
C SER A 14 9.73 19.89 0.88
N LEU A 15 10.17 19.42 2.05
CA LEU A 15 9.41 18.46 2.86
C LEU A 15 8.41 19.18 3.79
N SER A 16 7.17 19.33 3.32
CA SER A 16 6.09 19.98 4.07
C SER A 16 5.40 19.03 5.06
N LYS A 17 4.52 19.56 5.93
CA LYS A 17 3.76 18.74 6.89
C LYS A 17 2.88 17.70 6.20
N ASP A 18 2.29 18.04 5.06
CA ASP A 18 1.45 17.14 4.28
C ASP A 18 2.23 15.99 3.64
N ASP A 19 3.56 16.13 3.54
CA ASP A 19 4.44 15.07 3.04
C ASP A 19 4.87 14.07 4.11
N TRP A 20 4.62 14.28 5.39
CA TRP A 20 5.03 13.29 6.40
C TRP A 20 3.97 13.03 7.46
N ASN A 21 2.98 13.89 7.64
CA ASN A 21 1.96 13.69 8.65
C ASN A 21 0.78 12.89 8.08
N PHE A 22 0.80 11.57 8.28
CA PHE A 22 -0.27 10.70 7.82
C PHE A 22 -1.43 10.55 8.80
N LEU A 23 -1.44 11.28 9.94
CA LEU A 23 -2.55 11.21 10.91
C LEU A 23 -3.97 11.31 10.31
N PRO A 24 -4.25 12.14 9.28
CA PRO A 24 -5.58 12.19 8.67
C PRO A 24 -6.08 10.84 8.15
N PHE A 25 -5.18 9.91 7.83
CA PHE A 25 -5.51 8.59 7.31
C PHE A 25 -5.63 7.53 8.40
N LYS A 26 -5.34 7.82 9.67
CA LYS A 26 -5.21 6.81 10.73
C LYS A 26 -6.47 5.96 10.94
N GLN A 27 -7.65 6.56 10.73
CA GLN A 27 -8.95 5.89 10.88
C GLN A 27 -9.43 5.20 9.61
N LEU A 28 -8.64 5.24 8.52
CA LEU A 28 -9.01 4.57 7.29
C LEU A 28 -8.95 3.04 7.44
N PRO A 29 -9.85 2.33 6.75
CA PRO A 29 -9.74 0.89 6.57
C PRO A 29 -8.40 0.47 5.95
N LYS A 30 -7.95 -0.76 6.23
CA LYS A 30 -6.63 -1.26 5.79
C LYS A 30 -6.44 -1.18 4.27
N SER A 31 -7.45 -1.56 3.50
CA SER A 31 -7.47 -1.46 2.03
C SER A 31 -7.27 -0.02 1.55
N ALA A 32 -7.97 0.94 2.16
CA ALA A 32 -7.84 2.35 1.85
C ALA A 32 -6.43 2.89 2.18
N LEU A 33 -5.85 2.45 3.31
CA LEU A 33 -4.46 2.75 3.66
C LEU A 33 -3.46 2.21 2.62
N THR A 34 -3.72 1.04 2.01
CA THR A 34 -2.88 0.51 0.93
C THR A 34 -2.88 1.44 -0.29
N LYS A 35 -4.04 1.99 -0.67
CA LYS A 35 -4.11 2.96 -1.78
C LYS A 35 -3.27 4.21 -1.49
N VAL A 36 -3.37 4.75 -0.27
CA VAL A 36 -2.54 5.89 0.16
C VAL A 36 -1.06 5.50 0.09
N PHE A 37 -0.69 4.33 0.59
CA PHE A 37 0.70 3.87 0.58
C PHE A 37 1.26 3.74 -0.84
N LEU A 38 0.53 3.13 -1.77
CA LEU A 38 0.94 3.00 -3.17
C LEU A 38 1.10 4.36 -3.85
N TRP A 39 0.18 5.29 -3.62
CA TRP A 39 0.31 6.66 -4.12
C TRP A 39 1.60 7.31 -3.62
N GLU A 40 1.89 7.19 -2.33
CA GLU A 40 3.09 7.78 -1.74
C GLU A 40 4.38 7.10 -2.23
N LEU A 41 4.37 5.79 -2.49
CA LEU A 41 5.49 5.10 -3.16
C LEU A 41 5.70 5.61 -4.58
N ASP A 42 4.62 5.77 -5.36
CA ASP A 42 4.72 6.27 -6.73
C ASP A 42 5.23 7.72 -6.75
N ARG A 43 4.89 8.53 -5.73
CA ARG A 43 5.50 9.85 -5.52
C ARG A 43 7.00 9.77 -5.25
N GLU A 44 7.44 8.84 -4.40
CA GLU A 44 8.88 8.61 -4.18
C GLU A 44 9.60 8.16 -5.45
N LEU A 45 8.92 7.41 -6.33
CA LEU A 45 9.42 6.96 -7.63
C LEU A 45 9.24 8.01 -8.76
N GLY A 46 8.82 9.23 -8.41
CA GLY A 46 8.80 10.36 -9.33
C GLY A 46 7.55 10.43 -10.21
N SER A 47 6.38 10.04 -9.72
CA SER A 47 5.09 10.21 -10.42
C SER A 47 4.76 11.65 -10.80
N GLY A 48 5.41 12.63 -10.15
CA GLY A 48 5.14 14.06 -10.33
C GLY A 48 3.89 14.55 -9.56
N LYS A 49 3.23 13.67 -8.80
CA LYS A 49 2.03 14.02 -8.04
C LYS A 49 2.35 14.64 -6.67
N GLY A 50 1.44 15.50 -6.23
CA GLY A 50 1.42 16.05 -4.87
C GLY A 50 0.97 15.03 -3.82
N PRO A 51 0.94 15.42 -2.53
CA PRO A 51 0.42 14.58 -1.44
C PRO A 51 -0.94 13.97 -1.76
N PHE A 52 -1.17 12.73 -1.28
CA PHE A 52 -2.44 12.03 -1.54
C PHE A 52 -3.67 12.89 -1.24
N ASN A 53 -3.65 13.60 -0.11
CA ASN A 53 -4.74 14.46 0.35
C ASN A 53 -4.84 15.79 -0.42
N HIS A 54 -3.96 16.10 -1.39
CA HIS A 54 -4.03 17.33 -2.18
C HIS A 54 -4.70 17.12 -3.54
N ASP A 55 -4.67 15.88 -4.05
CA ASP A 55 -5.31 15.52 -5.30
C ASP A 55 -6.84 15.54 -5.17
N ALA A 56 -7.53 16.19 -6.12
CA ALA A 56 -8.97 16.41 -6.05
C ALA A 56 -9.77 15.10 -6.13
N GLU A 57 -9.33 14.15 -6.96
CA GLU A 57 -10.01 12.85 -7.11
C GLU A 57 -9.79 11.99 -5.86
N ASN A 58 -8.60 12.03 -5.27
CA ASN A 58 -8.34 11.36 -3.99
C ASN A 58 -9.15 11.97 -2.84
N LYS A 59 -9.31 13.30 -2.80
CA LYS A 59 -10.18 13.96 -1.79
C LYS A 59 -11.64 13.52 -1.93
N LYS A 60 -12.17 13.46 -3.16
CA LYS A 60 -13.52 12.93 -3.43
C LYS A 60 -13.62 11.47 -2.97
N TRP A 61 -12.67 10.64 -3.39
CA TRP A 61 -12.60 9.24 -2.99
C TRP A 61 -12.54 9.05 -1.46
N MET A 62 -11.76 9.87 -0.75
CA MET A 62 -11.70 9.85 0.72
C MET A 62 -13.05 10.17 1.37
N THR A 63 -13.81 11.09 0.78
CA THR A 63 -15.16 11.43 1.24
C THR A 63 -16.10 10.23 1.09
N GLU A 64 -16.00 9.51 -0.02
CA GLU A 64 -16.74 8.28 -0.25
C GLU A 64 -16.31 7.16 0.70
N VAL A 65 -15.00 7.00 0.97
CA VAL A 65 -14.49 6.05 1.98
C VAL A 65 -15.07 6.35 3.36
N ALA A 66 -15.10 7.62 3.76
CA ALA A 66 -15.66 8.04 5.05
C ALA A 66 -17.17 7.79 5.17
N ARG A 67 -17.91 7.84 4.05
CA ARG A 67 -19.33 7.47 3.96
C ARG A 67 -19.56 5.95 3.91
N GLY A 68 -18.49 5.15 3.95
CA GLY A 68 -18.54 3.71 3.71
C GLY A 68 -18.81 3.36 2.25
N HIS A 69 -18.84 4.34 1.35
CA HIS A 69 -19.19 4.23 -0.07
C HIS A 69 -17.98 3.91 -0.96
N TYR A 70 -17.10 3.00 -0.52
CA TYR A 70 -15.89 2.67 -1.28
C TYR A 70 -15.80 1.17 -1.52
N SER A 71 -15.20 0.79 -2.64
CA SER A 71 -14.96 -0.61 -2.99
C SER A 71 -13.48 -0.91 -2.73
N ASP A 72 -13.21 -1.89 -1.86
CA ASP A 72 -11.85 -2.38 -1.59
C ASP A 72 -11.20 -3.01 -2.83
N LEU A 73 -12.04 -3.46 -3.76
CA LEU A 73 -11.73 -4.07 -5.05
C LEU A 73 -12.62 -3.43 -6.13
N PRO A 74 -12.18 -3.32 -7.40
CA PRO A 74 -13.11 -3.02 -8.48
C PRO A 74 -14.24 -4.06 -8.45
N VAL A 75 -15.49 -3.61 -8.40
CA VAL A 75 -16.65 -4.51 -8.51
C VAL A 75 -16.62 -5.07 -9.93
N ALA A 76 -16.26 -6.34 -10.06
CA ALA A 76 -16.27 -7.04 -11.34
C ALA A 76 -17.51 -7.95 -11.40
N PRO A 77 -18.29 -7.90 -12.49
CA PRO A 77 -19.27 -8.94 -12.75
C PRO A 77 -18.52 -10.24 -13.08
N VAL A 78 -18.64 -11.24 -12.23
CA VAL A 78 -18.11 -12.59 -12.48
C VAL A 78 -19.25 -13.45 -12.96
N THR A 79 -19.21 -13.85 -14.23
CA THR A 79 -20.21 -14.74 -14.82
C THR A 79 -19.69 -16.18 -14.78
N SER A 80 -20.41 -17.06 -14.09
CA SER A 80 -20.12 -18.50 -14.11
C SER A 80 -20.33 -19.09 -15.51
N LYS A 81 -19.74 -20.25 -15.80
CA LYS A 81 -19.96 -21.00 -17.05
C LYS A 81 -21.44 -21.31 -17.33
N LYS A 82 -22.30 -21.30 -16.31
CA LYS A 82 -23.76 -21.50 -16.42
C LYS A 82 -24.54 -20.21 -16.66
N GLY A 83 -23.87 -19.08 -16.89
CA GLY A 83 -24.50 -17.79 -17.21
C GLY A 83 -24.98 -16.97 -16.00
N GLN A 84 -24.78 -17.44 -14.77
CA GLN A 84 -25.10 -16.66 -13.57
C GLN A 84 -24.01 -15.63 -13.27
N SER A 85 -24.37 -14.35 -13.21
CA SER A 85 -23.47 -13.24 -12.87
C SER A 85 -23.56 -12.88 -11.39
N VAL A 86 -22.41 -12.82 -10.73
CA VAL A 86 -22.27 -12.38 -9.35
C VAL A 86 -21.44 -11.11 -9.31
N LYS A 87 -21.89 -10.12 -8.54
CA LYS A 87 -21.10 -8.91 -8.28
C LYS A 87 -20.18 -9.17 -7.09
N THR A 88 -18.90 -8.88 -7.25
CA THR A 88 -17.95 -8.89 -6.14
C THR A 88 -18.20 -7.65 -5.26
N ASP A 89 -19.20 -7.70 -4.39
CA ASP A 89 -19.49 -6.61 -3.46
C ASP A 89 -18.50 -6.56 -2.28
N ARG A 90 -18.64 -5.51 -1.45
CA ARG A 90 -17.74 -5.16 -0.34
C ARG A 90 -17.44 -6.36 0.58
N VAL A 91 -16.22 -6.35 1.13
CA VAL A 91 -15.71 -7.33 2.11
C VAL A 91 -16.78 -7.66 3.17
N GLY A 92 -17.13 -8.94 3.27
CA GLY A 92 -18.11 -9.46 4.24
C GLY A 92 -19.44 -9.93 3.64
N SER A 93 -19.72 -9.67 2.35
CA SER A 93 -20.85 -10.30 1.67
C SER A 93 -20.53 -11.77 1.38
N ASN A 94 -21.24 -12.70 2.04
CA ASN A 94 -21.25 -14.10 1.64
C ASN A 94 -21.81 -14.20 0.22
N LEU A 95 -20.93 -14.40 -0.76
CA LEU A 95 -21.34 -14.80 -2.10
C LEU A 95 -21.67 -16.30 -2.04
N SER A 96 -22.80 -16.63 -1.43
CA SER A 96 -23.32 -17.98 -1.41
C SER A 96 -23.95 -18.29 -2.77
N PHE A 97 -23.23 -19.05 -3.59
CA PHE A 97 -23.90 -19.90 -4.57
C PHE A 97 -24.67 -20.95 -3.78
N GLY A 98 -25.93 -21.19 -4.13
CA GLY A 98 -26.69 -22.28 -3.53
C GLY A 98 -25.91 -23.60 -3.68
N GLY A 99 -25.48 -24.17 -2.55
CA GLY A 99 -24.72 -25.42 -2.45
C GLY A 99 -23.21 -25.23 -2.34
N ASN A 100 -22.61 -25.87 -1.32
CA ASN A 100 -21.21 -26.26 -1.02
C ASN A 100 -20.00 -25.57 -1.72
N CYS A 101 -20.15 -24.39 -2.29
CA CYS A 101 -19.09 -23.64 -2.96
C CYS A 101 -18.87 -22.32 -2.22
N THR A 102 -17.64 -22.11 -1.79
CA THR A 102 -17.14 -20.85 -1.26
C THR A 102 -16.49 -20.05 -2.40
N LEU A 103 -16.90 -18.80 -2.59
CA LEU A 103 -16.26 -17.90 -3.54
C LEU A 103 -15.14 -17.14 -2.82
N HIS A 104 -13.89 -17.40 -3.21
CA HIS A 104 -12.71 -16.77 -2.64
C HIS A 104 -12.23 -15.64 -3.54
N LEU A 105 -12.16 -14.43 -2.99
CA LEU A 105 -11.60 -13.26 -3.68
C LEU A 105 -10.10 -13.22 -3.46
N PHE A 106 -9.32 -13.33 -4.53
CA PHE A 106 -7.87 -13.13 -4.50
C PHE A 106 -7.46 -12.07 -5.52
N GLN A 107 -6.48 -11.25 -5.15
CA GLN A 107 -5.90 -10.25 -6.04
C GLN A 107 -4.86 -10.92 -6.93
N ILE A 108 -5.16 -11.03 -8.22
CA ILE A 108 -4.21 -11.52 -9.21
C ILE A 108 -3.37 -10.33 -9.68
N ASN A 109 -2.06 -10.40 -9.47
CA ASN A 109 -1.15 -9.54 -10.20
C ASN A 109 -1.01 -10.12 -11.62
N TRP A 110 -1.76 -9.57 -12.57
CA TRP A 110 -1.74 -10.01 -13.97
C TRP A 110 -0.41 -9.77 -14.69
N HIS A 111 0.57 -9.12 -14.03
CA HIS A 111 1.94 -9.00 -14.50
C HIS A 111 2.87 -10.12 -14.00
N CYS A 112 2.35 -11.08 -13.23
CA CYS A 112 3.05 -12.31 -12.87
C CYS A 112 2.93 -13.33 -14.01
N SER A 113 3.99 -14.11 -14.21
CA SER A 113 3.96 -15.29 -15.07
C SER A 113 3.05 -16.37 -14.48
N GLN A 114 2.61 -17.30 -15.33
CA GLN A 114 1.81 -18.44 -14.90
C GLN A 114 2.48 -19.22 -13.76
N GLN A 115 3.79 -19.42 -13.82
CA GLN A 115 4.56 -20.12 -12.79
C GLN A 115 4.55 -19.36 -11.45
N GLU A 116 4.77 -18.04 -11.46
CA GLU A 116 4.72 -17.20 -10.26
C GLU A 116 3.31 -17.19 -9.62
N LEU A 117 2.26 -17.24 -10.43
CA LEU A 117 0.88 -17.34 -9.94
C LEU A 117 0.57 -18.71 -9.35
N ILE A 118 1.09 -19.78 -9.96
CA ILE A 118 0.96 -21.14 -9.45
C ILE A 118 1.71 -21.28 -8.13
N GLU A 119 2.96 -20.83 -8.04
CA GLU A 119 3.76 -20.89 -6.81
C GLU A 119 3.10 -20.11 -5.67
N ALA A 120 2.63 -18.89 -5.93
CA ALA A 120 1.94 -18.08 -4.92
C ALA A 120 0.61 -18.71 -4.48
N PHE A 121 -0.11 -19.38 -5.39
CA PHE A 121 -1.35 -20.07 -5.06
C PHE A 121 -1.10 -21.39 -4.32
N THR A 122 -0.04 -22.13 -4.69
CA THR A 122 0.39 -23.36 -4.04
C THR A 122 0.91 -23.09 -2.63
N GLU A 123 1.75 -22.07 -2.44
CA GLU A 123 2.19 -21.60 -1.11
C GLU A 123 0.98 -21.21 -0.24
N TRP A 124 -0.02 -20.54 -0.84
CA TRP A 124 -1.26 -20.21 -0.13
C TRP A 124 -2.07 -21.45 0.29
N LEU A 125 -2.19 -22.45 -0.58
CA LEU A 125 -2.89 -23.71 -0.31
C LEU A 125 -2.16 -24.60 0.73
N GLU A 126 -0.83 -24.62 0.68
CA GLU A 126 0.02 -25.47 1.52
C GLU A 126 0.24 -24.89 2.92
N GLU A 127 0.33 -23.56 3.05
CA GLU A 127 0.59 -22.93 4.36
C GLU A 127 -0.67 -22.50 5.12
N ASN A 128 -1.83 -22.33 4.47
CA ASN A 128 -3.07 -21.85 5.11
C ASN A 128 -4.27 -22.75 4.78
N HIS A 129 -4.41 -23.85 5.51
CA HIS A 129 -5.58 -24.76 5.44
C HIS A 129 -6.84 -24.22 6.15
N ASP A 130 -7.18 -22.93 6.04
CA ASP A 130 -8.45 -22.41 6.58
C ASP A 130 -9.01 -21.27 5.71
N THR A 131 -10.32 -21.05 5.83
CA THR A 131 -11.10 -19.95 5.22
C THR A 131 -10.31 -18.64 5.10
N PRO A 132 -10.55 -17.80 4.07
CA PRO A 132 -9.65 -16.76 3.55
C PRO A 132 -9.54 -15.50 4.43
N TYR A 133 -9.49 -15.68 5.74
CA TYR A 133 -9.08 -14.70 6.72
C TYR A 133 -7.80 -15.24 7.34
N THR A 134 -6.65 -14.65 7.02
CA THR A 134 -5.43 -14.90 7.79
C THR A 134 -5.57 -14.16 9.13
N PRO A 135 -5.73 -14.84 10.28
CA PRO A 135 -5.20 -14.27 11.52
C PRO A 135 -3.70 -14.05 11.30
N PHE A 136 -3.24 -12.85 11.64
CA PHE A 136 -1.83 -12.46 11.52
C PHE A 136 -0.91 -13.54 12.12
N PRO A 137 0.29 -13.76 11.55
CA PRO A 137 1.25 -14.70 12.12
C PRO A 137 1.51 -14.34 13.58
N ALA A 138 1.16 -15.24 14.49
CA ALA A 138 1.25 -15.05 15.93
C ALA A 138 2.69 -14.95 16.45
N ASN A 139 3.71 -15.13 15.60
CA ASN A 139 5.11 -15.18 16.02
C ASN A 139 6.09 -14.42 15.09
N THR A 140 5.73 -13.21 14.65
CA THR A 140 6.78 -12.23 14.34
C THR A 140 7.17 -11.51 15.63
N ARG A 141 8.43 -11.67 16.06
CA ARG A 141 9.02 -10.87 17.15
C ARG A 141 8.87 -9.38 16.80
N GLY A 142 7.84 -8.76 17.35
CA GLY A 142 7.40 -7.40 17.08
C GLY A 142 5.99 -7.38 16.48
N ARG A 143 5.00 -7.06 17.32
CA ARG A 143 3.57 -6.79 17.06
C ARG A 143 3.11 -6.74 15.58
N PRO A 144 1.90 -7.27 15.26
CA PRO A 144 1.27 -7.13 13.94
C PRO A 144 1.46 -5.73 13.34
N ARG A 145 2.10 -5.64 12.18
CA ARG A 145 2.36 -4.37 11.49
C ARG A 145 1.00 -3.76 11.14
N HIS A 146 0.65 -2.66 11.79
CA HIS A 146 -0.53 -1.88 11.41
C HIS A 146 -0.28 -1.30 10.00
N GLN A 147 -1.25 -1.38 9.08
CA GLN A 147 -1.08 -0.84 7.72
C GLN A 147 -0.69 0.64 7.74
N PHE A 148 -1.18 1.37 8.74
CA PHE A 148 -0.79 2.74 9.02
C PHE A 148 0.71 2.91 9.29
N THR A 149 1.36 1.90 9.86
CA THR A 149 2.81 1.91 10.10
C THR A 149 3.63 1.92 8.82
N LEU A 150 3.10 1.43 7.68
CA LEU A 150 3.77 1.62 6.39
C LEU A 150 3.84 3.09 6.00
N LEU A 151 2.78 3.86 6.24
CA LEU A 151 2.78 5.30 6.03
C LEU A 151 3.78 6.00 6.96
N GLU A 152 3.84 5.60 8.23
CA GLU A 152 4.84 6.13 9.16
C GLU A 152 6.28 5.82 8.73
N LYS A 153 6.52 4.66 8.09
CA LYS A 153 7.82 4.31 7.50
C LYS A 153 8.14 5.19 6.29
N VAL A 154 7.15 5.61 5.50
CA VAL A 154 7.33 6.65 4.46
C VAL A 154 7.81 7.96 5.10
N SER A 155 7.21 8.39 6.21
CA SER A 155 7.66 9.59 6.94
C SER A 155 9.12 9.47 7.36
N ILE A 156 9.49 8.32 7.96
CA ILE A 156 10.86 8.04 8.39
C ILE A 156 11.82 8.06 7.20
N HIS A 157 11.45 7.46 6.07
CA HIS A 157 12.24 7.48 4.84
C HIS A 157 12.53 8.91 4.39
N ARG A 158 11.51 9.75 4.36
CA ARG A 158 11.62 11.17 4.00
C ARG A 158 12.51 11.95 4.98
N PHE A 159 12.35 11.71 6.28
CA PHE A 159 13.21 12.31 7.30
C PHE A 159 14.68 11.89 7.14
N HIS A 160 14.93 10.63 6.79
CA HIS A 160 16.28 10.15 6.51
C HIS A 160 16.89 10.82 5.27
N LYS A 161 16.09 11.04 4.23
CA LYS A 161 16.53 11.76 3.01
C LYS A 161 16.96 13.20 3.30
N ILE A 162 16.38 13.86 4.30
CA ILE A 162 16.78 15.22 4.72
C ILE A 162 17.81 15.25 5.86
N GLY A 163 18.41 14.09 6.21
CA GLY A 163 19.54 13.99 7.13
C GLY A 163 19.20 13.63 8.58
N TYR A 164 17.97 13.22 8.90
CA TYR A 164 17.64 12.75 10.25
C TYR A 164 17.86 11.25 10.42
N SER A 165 18.48 10.85 11.53
CA SER A 165 18.78 9.45 11.85
C SER A 165 17.85 8.79 12.88
N GLY A 166 16.83 9.52 13.37
CA GLY A 166 15.92 9.02 14.41
C GLY A 166 16.54 8.95 15.80
N GLY A 167 17.66 9.64 16.03
CA GLY A 167 18.30 9.70 17.33
C GLY A 167 17.56 10.59 18.34
N PRO A 168 18.01 10.62 19.61
CA PRO A 168 17.42 11.43 20.67
C PRO A 168 17.30 12.92 20.34
N LYS A 169 18.21 13.48 19.53
CA LYS A 169 18.15 14.87 19.07
C LYS A 169 16.87 15.16 18.29
N PHE A 170 16.52 14.33 17.30
CA PHE A 170 15.30 14.49 16.51
C PHE A 170 14.06 14.49 17.42
N PHE A 171 13.96 13.56 18.36
CA PHE A 171 12.80 13.47 19.23
C PHE A 171 12.74 14.58 20.29
N ARG A 172 13.87 15.13 20.73
CA ARG A 172 13.90 16.32 21.60
C ARG A 172 13.39 17.56 20.86
N GLU A 173 13.87 17.80 19.64
CA GLU A 173 13.43 18.92 18.80
C GLU A 173 11.94 18.85 18.45
N ASN A 174 11.40 17.64 18.33
CA ASN A 174 10.03 17.41 17.87
C ASN A 174 9.08 16.92 18.99
N ALA A 175 9.43 17.09 20.26
CA ALA A 175 8.66 16.56 21.38
C ALA A 175 7.20 17.07 21.44
N LYS A 176 6.96 18.31 20.97
CA LYS A 176 5.61 18.92 20.90
C LYS A 176 4.77 18.37 19.74
N ASP A 177 5.39 17.78 18.73
CA ASP A 177 4.70 17.18 17.60
C ASP A 177 4.36 15.72 17.92
N LYS A 178 3.10 15.46 18.26
CA LYS A 178 2.62 14.14 18.68
C LYS A 178 2.89 13.06 17.62
N TYR A 179 2.81 13.40 16.33
CA TYR A 179 3.07 12.43 15.27
C TYR A 179 4.55 12.05 15.21
N LYS A 180 5.44 13.05 15.14
CA LYS A 180 6.89 12.80 15.11
C LYS A 180 7.39 12.13 16.39
N ALA A 181 6.87 12.51 17.55
CA ALA A 181 7.16 11.83 18.82
C ALA A 181 6.74 10.35 18.78
N GLY A 182 5.58 10.05 18.18
CA GLY A 182 5.08 8.69 17.97
C GLY A 182 5.98 7.81 17.10
N LEU A 183 6.79 8.40 16.21
CA LEU A 183 7.74 7.65 15.37
C LEU A 183 8.88 7.00 16.17
N ARG A 184 9.10 7.40 17.44
CA ARG A 184 10.10 6.80 18.34
C ARG A 184 9.88 5.30 18.56
N ARG A 185 8.64 4.81 18.42
CA ARG A 185 8.31 3.39 18.58
C ARG A 185 8.71 2.51 17.40
N ILE A 186 9.10 3.10 16.26
CA ILE A 186 9.54 2.37 15.07
C ILE A 186 11.06 2.30 15.08
N ASN A 187 11.62 1.16 14.68
CA ASN A 187 13.05 1.06 14.39
C ASN A 187 13.35 1.75 13.04
N TRP A 188 14.03 2.89 13.07
CA TRP A 188 14.27 3.71 11.86
C TRP A 188 15.20 3.02 10.85
N THR A 189 16.20 2.28 11.30
CA THR A 189 17.10 1.51 10.42
C THR A 189 16.33 0.42 9.69
N LEU A 190 15.48 -0.32 10.41
CA LEU A 190 14.62 -1.34 9.81
C LEU A 190 13.60 -0.72 8.85
N ALA A 191 12.96 0.39 9.26
CA ALA A 191 12.03 1.13 8.41
C ALA A 191 12.69 1.53 7.08
N GLN A 192 13.93 2.02 7.11
CA GLN A 192 14.66 2.40 5.91
C GLN A 192 14.93 1.20 4.99
N ARG A 193 15.34 0.05 5.57
CA ARG A 193 15.56 -1.19 4.81
C ARG A 193 14.27 -1.67 4.14
N GLU A 194 13.16 -1.65 4.87
CA GLU A 194 11.86 -2.09 4.36
C GLU A 194 11.32 -1.13 3.29
N MET A 195 11.48 0.18 3.46
CA MET A 195 11.09 1.16 2.44
C MET A 195 11.89 1.00 1.16
N ASN A 196 13.20 0.75 1.25
CA ASN A 196 14.02 0.46 0.07
C ASN A 196 13.55 -0.81 -0.66
N HIS A 197 13.12 -1.83 0.09
CA HIS A 197 12.54 -3.03 -0.49
C HIS A 197 11.22 -2.76 -1.22
N HIS A 198 10.29 -2.03 -0.58
CA HIS A 198 9.02 -1.66 -1.19
C HIS A 198 9.19 -0.79 -2.44
N LEU A 199 10.09 0.20 -2.40
CA LEU A 199 10.40 1.03 -3.58
C LEU A 199 10.97 0.21 -4.73
N LYS A 200 11.85 -0.75 -4.44
CA LYS A 200 12.42 -1.65 -5.45
C LYS A 200 11.37 -2.57 -6.06
N GLN A 201 10.47 -3.14 -5.25
CA GLN A 201 9.38 -3.97 -5.73
C GLN A 201 8.41 -3.15 -6.60
N ARG A 202 7.98 -1.98 -6.11
CA ARG A 202 7.05 -1.12 -6.84
C ARG A 202 7.64 -0.61 -8.15
N SER A 203 8.93 -0.25 -8.18
CA SER A 203 9.60 0.12 -9.43
C SER A 203 9.56 -1.01 -10.46
N LYS A 204 9.84 -2.26 -10.05
CA LYS A 204 9.75 -3.42 -10.95
C LYS A 204 8.33 -3.63 -11.48
N GLU A 205 7.33 -3.45 -10.63
CA GLU A 205 5.91 -3.55 -11.01
C GLU A 205 5.55 -2.48 -12.05
N LEU A 206 5.89 -1.21 -11.79
CA LEU A 206 5.66 -0.09 -12.71
C LEU A 206 6.40 -0.26 -14.04
N ASP A 207 7.61 -0.82 -14.02
CA ASP A 207 8.38 -1.16 -15.22
C ASP A 207 7.70 -2.27 -16.03
N ARG A 208 7.22 -3.33 -15.37
CA ARG A 208 6.43 -4.40 -16.00
C ARG A 208 5.15 -3.84 -16.63
N MET A 209 4.39 -3.02 -15.89
CA MET A 209 3.19 -2.34 -16.39
C MET A 209 3.50 -1.51 -17.65
N SER A 210 4.59 -0.74 -17.61
CA SER A 210 4.96 0.13 -18.74
C SER A 210 5.31 -0.69 -19.99
N LYS A 211 6.04 -1.81 -19.81
CA LYS A 211 6.41 -2.72 -20.91
C LYS A 211 5.18 -3.38 -21.52
N THR A 212 4.28 -3.92 -20.70
CA THR A 212 3.07 -4.60 -21.18
C THR A 212 2.17 -3.64 -21.98
N ALA A 213 2.00 -2.41 -21.51
CA ALA A 213 1.09 -1.46 -22.13
C ALA A 213 1.73 -0.60 -23.24
N GLY A 214 3.04 -0.72 -23.47
CA GLY A 214 3.78 0.10 -24.44
C GLY A 214 3.76 1.61 -24.15
N LYS A 215 3.45 2.01 -22.91
CA LYS A 215 3.28 3.40 -22.47
C LYS A 215 3.94 3.59 -21.12
N SER A 216 4.38 4.81 -20.82
CA SER A 216 4.89 5.14 -19.47
C SER A 216 3.82 4.89 -18.40
N TRP A 217 4.18 4.21 -17.30
CA TRP A 217 3.29 4.02 -16.14
C TRP A 217 2.72 5.32 -15.60
N LYS A 218 3.48 6.44 -15.72
CA LYS A 218 2.99 7.75 -15.32
C LYS A 218 1.77 8.15 -16.14
N LYS A 219 1.82 7.94 -17.46
CA LYS A 219 0.69 8.21 -18.34
C LYS A 219 -0.47 7.23 -18.11
N LEU A 220 -0.17 5.96 -17.83
CA LEU A 220 -1.20 4.94 -17.60
C LEU A 220 -2.00 5.15 -16.32
N LEU A 221 -1.32 5.54 -15.24
CA LEU A 221 -1.93 5.66 -13.91
C LEU A 221 -2.43 7.07 -13.62
N TYR A 222 -1.87 8.09 -14.28
CA TYR A 222 -2.01 9.47 -13.84
C TYR A 222 -2.27 10.49 -14.95
N GLY A 223 -2.34 10.05 -16.22
CA GLY A 223 -2.52 10.91 -17.40
C GLY A 223 -3.75 10.57 -18.22
#